data_AF-A0A7R9JY75-F1
#
_entry.id   AF-A0A7R9JY75-F1
#
_cell.length_a   1.000
_cell.length_b   1.000
_cell.length_c   1.000
_cell.angle_alpha   90.00
_cell.angle_beta   90.00
_cell.angle_gamma   90.00
#
_symmetry.space_group_name_H-M   'P 1'
#
loop_
_entity.id
_entity.type
_entity.pdbx_description
1 polymer ?
#
loop_
_entity_poly.entity_id
_entity_poly.type
_entity_poly.pdbx_seq_one_letter_code
_entity_poly.pdbx_strand_id
1 'polypeptide(L)'
;MYFSLALKRFYRKTNALYSDGKYEITLDQRKLKTPYGNLFVVESEPLALAVAAEWDAQKTHIKQSSMHLSALCSTAIDNPNHLNKFDLVNHILSFLDTDTVLFHSYVSIHQNNI
;
A
#
# COMPACT_ATOMS: atom_id res chain seq x y z
N MET A 1 -11.51 -8.24 -22.50
CA MET A 1 -10.27 -8.73 -21.87
C MET A 1 -9.30 -7.55 -21.79
N TYR A 2 -9.29 -6.81 -20.68
CA TYR A 2 -8.39 -5.65 -20.52
C TYR A 2 -7.01 -6.15 -20.10
N PHE A 3 -6.09 -6.21 -21.05
CA PHE A 3 -4.68 -6.37 -20.74
C PHE A 3 -4.21 -5.03 -20.15
N SER A 4 -3.99 -4.98 -18.83
CA SER A 4 -3.19 -3.88 -18.26
C SER A 4 -1.80 -4.02 -18.86
N LEU A 5 -1.46 -3.19 -19.85
CA LEU A 5 -0.10 -3.12 -20.36
C LEU A 5 0.77 -2.67 -19.19
N ALA A 6 1.55 -3.60 -18.64
CA ALA A 6 2.49 -3.30 -17.58
C ALA A 6 3.36 -2.11 -18.03
N LEU A 7 3.36 -1.03 -17.24
CA LEU A 7 4.05 0.20 -17.60
C LEU A 7 5.56 -0.07 -17.64
N LYS A 8 6.23 0.25 -18.75
CA LYS A 8 7.68 0.11 -18.85
C LYS A 8 8.37 1.02 -17.83
N ARG A 9 9.44 0.55 -17.17
CA ARG A 9 10.26 1.40 -16.28
C ARG A 9 10.79 2.59 -17.09
N PHE A 10 10.46 3.80 -16.64
CA PHE A 10 10.77 5.05 -17.32
C PHE A 10 11.79 5.93 -16.58
N TYR A 11 12.36 5.43 -15.48
CA TYR A 11 13.32 6.12 -14.61
C TYR A 11 14.54 5.24 -14.34
N ARG A 12 15.67 5.86 -14.00
CA ARG A 12 16.92 5.15 -13.67
C ARG A 12 17.17 5.06 -12.18
N LYS A 13 17.09 6.16 -11.45
CA LYS A 13 17.36 6.23 -10.01
C LYS A 13 16.12 6.58 -9.22
N THR A 14 16.07 6.10 -7.98
CA THR A 14 15.07 6.49 -7.00
C THR A 14 15.79 7.08 -5.78
N ASN A 15 15.24 8.12 -5.17
CA ASN A 15 15.77 8.69 -3.94
C ASN A 15 14.63 9.08 -3.00
N ALA A 16 14.91 9.07 -1.70
CA ALA A 16 14.10 9.76 -0.69
C ALA A 16 14.79 11.08 -0.34
N LEU A 17 14.04 12.19 -0.41
CA LEU A 17 14.52 13.53 -0.08
C LEU A 17 13.71 14.06 1.10
N TYR A 18 14.39 14.67 2.06
CA TYR A 18 13.74 15.38 3.15
C TYR A 18 13.53 16.85 2.77
N SER A 19 12.30 17.34 2.86
CA SER A 19 11.92 18.71 2.57
C SER A 19 10.71 19.10 3.40
N ASP A 20 10.74 20.29 4.01
CA ASP A 20 9.59 20.87 4.73
C ASP A 20 8.96 19.93 5.79
N GLY A 21 9.81 19.26 6.58
CA GLY A 21 9.34 18.35 7.63
C GLY A 21 8.84 16.99 7.14
N LYS A 22 8.89 16.72 5.83
CA LYS A 22 8.38 15.50 5.21
C LYS A 22 9.40 14.87 4.27
N TYR A 23 9.17 13.61 3.93
CA TYR A 23 9.96 12.86 2.97
C TYR A 23 9.20 12.71 1.66
N GLU A 24 9.87 13.06 0.58
CA GLU A 24 9.41 12.91 -0.80
C GLU A 24 10.21 11.83 -1.51
N ILE A 25 9.57 11.09 -2.42
CA ILE A 25 10.27 10.16 -3.29
C ILE A 25 10.46 10.81 -4.65
N THR A 26 11.66 10.69 -5.22
CA THR A 26 11.96 11.13 -6.58
C THR A 26 12.33 9.96 -7.48
N LEU A 27 11.84 10.02 -8.71
CA LEU A 27 12.25 9.17 -9.82
C LEU A 27 13.11 10.02 -10.76
N ASP A 28 14.40 9.74 -10.80
CA ASP A 28 15.45 10.61 -11.36
C ASP A 28 15.39 12.03 -10.77
N GLN A 29 14.80 12.98 -11.49
CA GLN A 29 14.66 14.39 -11.07
C GLN A 29 13.18 14.79 -10.88
N ARG A 30 12.24 13.85 -11.00
CA ARG A 30 10.81 14.12 -10.90
C ARG A 30 10.26 13.61 -9.58
N LYS A 31 9.47 14.44 -8.90
CA LYS A 31 8.73 14.03 -7.70
C LYS A 31 7.71 12.95 -8.07
N LEU A 32 7.66 11.89 -7.27
CA LEU A 32 6.66 10.85 -7.39
C LEU A 32 5.28 11.44 -7.06
N LYS A 33 4.28 11.03 -7.81
CA LYS A 33 2.88 11.43 -7.63
C LYS A 33 1.99 10.22 -7.43
N THR A 34 0.91 10.43 -6.71
CA THR A 34 -0.17 9.44 -6.56
C THR A 34 -1.01 9.35 -7.84
N PRO A 35 -1.87 8.34 -7.99
CA PRO A 35 -2.80 8.24 -9.13
C PRO A 35 -3.68 9.49 -9.35
N TYR A 36 -4.08 10.20 -8.29
CA TYR A 36 -4.84 11.45 -8.41
C TYR A 36 -3.96 12.69 -8.67
N GLY A 37 -2.64 12.50 -8.80
CA GLY A 37 -1.70 13.56 -9.13
C GLY A 37 -1.19 14.37 -7.94
N ASN A 38 -1.53 13.97 -6.71
CA ASN A 38 -1.00 14.56 -5.49
C ASN A 38 0.48 14.22 -5.32
N LEU A 39 1.23 15.05 -4.59
CA LEU A 39 2.62 14.75 -4.26
C LEU A 39 2.68 13.56 -3.30
N PHE A 40 3.54 12.59 -3.60
CA PHE A 40 3.76 11.45 -2.70
C PHE A 40 4.69 11.89 -1.56
N VAL A 41 4.11 12.24 -0.43
CA VAL A 41 4.80 12.69 0.79
C VAL A 41 4.47 11.76 1.97
N VAL A 42 5.49 11.44 2.78
CA VAL A 42 5.33 10.67 4.01
C VAL A 42 6.13 11.31 5.14
N GLU A 43 5.72 11.13 6.40
CA GLU A 43 6.36 11.75 7.56
C GLU A 43 7.49 10.89 8.14
N SER A 44 7.60 9.63 7.73
CA SER A 44 8.54 8.65 8.26
C SER A 44 9.66 8.34 7.26
N GLU A 45 10.91 8.52 7.69
CA GLU A 45 12.10 8.23 6.89
C GLU A 45 12.18 6.74 6.49
N PRO A 46 12.03 5.76 7.41
CA PRO A 46 12.02 4.34 7.03
C PRO A 46 10.96 4.01 5.98
N LEU A 47 9.79 4.63 6.07
CA LEU A 47 8.71 4.43 5.10
C LEU A 47 9.09 4.99 3.72
N ALA A 48 9.68 6.19 3.68
CA ALA A 48 10.16 6.79 2.44
C ALA A 48 11.24 5.94 1.77
N LEU A 49 12.20 5.44 2.54
CA LEU A 49 13.26 4.55 2.04
C LEU A 49 12.69 3.22 1.53
N ALA A 50 11.73 2.63 2.25
CA ALA A 50 11.08 1.40 1.82
C ALA A 50 10.30 1.57 0.51
N VAL A 51 9.56 2.68 0.37
CA VAL A 51 8.89 3.02 -0.91
C VAL A 51 9.92 3.25 -2.02
N ALA A 52 10.98 4.02 -1.78
CA ALA A 52 12.04 4.24 -2.77
C ALA A 52 12.69 2.91 -3.22
N ALA A 53 12.85 1.95 -2.30
CA ALA A 53 13.34 0.60 -2.59
C ALA A 53 12.34 -0.23 -3.43
N GLU A 54 11.03 -0.15 -3.16
CA GLU A 54 10.02 -0.79 -4.02
C GLU A 54 10.09 -0.30 -5.46
N TRP A 55 10.27 1.01 -5.65
CA TRP A 55 10.47 1.60 -6.97
C TRP A 55 11.81 1.18 -7.59
N ASP A 56 12.91 1.16 -6.83
CA ASP A 56 14.20 0.74 -7.40
C ASP A 56 14.22 -0.73 -7.84
N ALA A 57 13.50 -1.60 -7.12
CA ALA A 57 13.42 -3.03 -7.39
C ALA A 57 12.71 -3.38 -8.71
N GLN A 58 12.00 -2.43 -9.33
CA GLN A 58 11.30 -2.65 -10.60
C GLN A 58 12.30 -2.88 -11.73
N LYS A 59 12.09 -3.90 -12.57
CA LYS A 59 13.05 -4.23 -13.65
C LYS A 59 12.67 -3.54 -14.96
N THR A 60 12.25 -4.32 -15.96
CA THR A 60 11.85 -3.81 -17.27
C THR A 60 10.47 -3.16 -17.26
N HIS A 61 9.57 -3.70 -16.45
CA HIS A 61 8.19 -3.24 -16.29
C HIS A 61 7.89 -3.05 -14.81
N ILE A 62 7.06 -2.04 -14.52
CA ILE A 62 6.57 -1.72 -13.19
C ILE A 62 5.46 -2.72 -12.85
N LYS A 63 5.70 -3.51 -11.80
CA LYS A 63 4.76 -4.51 -11.26
C LYS A 63 4.11 -3.96 -10.01
N GLN A 64 2.95 -3.33 -10.17
CA GLN A 64 2.20 -2.74 -9.06
C GLN A 64 1.89 -3.74 -7.93
N SER A 65 1.67 -5.02 -8.26
CA SER A 65 1.47 -6.09 -7.28
C SER A 65 2.67 -6.38 -6.37
N SER A 66 3.84 -5.80 -6.66
CA SER A 66 5.04 -5.91 -5.81
C SER A 66 5.29 -4.65 -4.97
N MET A 67 4.41 -3.63 -5.07
CA MET A 67 4.62 -2.29 -4.52
C MET A 67 3.52 -1.94 -3.52
N HIS A 68 3.41 -2.76 -2.47
CA HIS A 68 2.31 -2.67 -1.50
C HIS A 68 2.38 -1.39 -0.67
N LEU A 69 3.57 -0.95 -0.27
CA LEU A 69 3.73 0.29 0.51
C LEU A 69 3.38 1.51 -0.35
N SER A 70 3.82 1.51 -1.61
CA SER A 70 3.45 2.54 -2.58
C SER A 70 1.94 2.63 -2.78
N ALA A 71 1.25 1.48 -2.88
CA ALA A 71 -0.20 1.42 -3.02
C ALA A 71 -0.91 1.95 -1.76
N LEU A 72 -0.54 1.47 -0.57
CA LEU A 72 -1.13 1.90 0.70
C LEU A 72 -0.95 3.40 0.94
N CYS A 73 0.25 3.93 0.75
CA CYS A 73 0.52 5.35 0.89
C CYS A 73 -0.28 6.18 -0.12
N SER A 74 -0.37 5.75 -1.38
CA SER A 74 -1.16 6.45 -2.39
C SER A 74 -2.65 6.48 -2.00
N THR A 75 -3.21 5.36 -1.52
CA THR A 75 -4.59 5.30 -1.05
C THR A 75 -4.82 6.18 0.18
N ALA A 76 -3.87 6.24 1.12
CA ALA A 76 -3.98 7.09 2.30
C ALA A 76 -3.93 8.59 1.94
N ILE A 77 -3.09 8.97 0.97
CA ILE A 77 -2.96 10.36 0.49
C ILE A 77 -4.19 10.76 -0.34
N ASP A 78 -4.61 9.92 -1.29
CA ASP A 78 -5.69 10.26 -2.21
C ASP A 78 -7.08 10.11 -1.58
N ASN A 79 -7.22 9.25 -0.56
CA ASN A 79 -8.47 8.93 0.12
C ASN A 79 -9.67 8.84 -0.85
N PRO A 80 -9.67 7.86 -1.79
CA PRO A 80 -10.63 7.82 -2.89
C PRO A 80 -12.09 7.69 -2.42
N ASN A 81 -12.31 7.18 -1.21
CA ASN A 81 -13.64 7.04 -0.61
C ASN A 81 -14.03 8.25 0.25
N HIS A 82 -13.17 9.27 0.34
CA HIS A 82 -13.37 10.48 1.12
C HIS A 82 -13.78 10.23 2.59
N LEU A 83 -13.24 9.16 3.20
CA LEU A 83 -13.56 8.77 4.57
C LEU A 83 -12.82 9.67 5.56
N ASN A 84 -13.51 10.10 6.61
CA ASN A 84 -12.87 10.76 7.73
C ASN A 84 -12.38 9.74 8.78
N LYS A 85 -11.69 10.23 9.82
CA LYS A 85 -11.15 9.37 10.89
C LYS A 85 -12.24 8.57 11.64
N PHE A 86 -13.40 9.17 11.90
CA PHE A 86 -14.51 8.50 12.57
C PHE A 86 -15.12 7.40 11.70
N ASP A 87 -15.29 7.65 10.40
CA ASP A 87 -15.80 6.64 9.46
C ASP A 87 -14.89 5.41 9.42
N LEU A 88 -13.56 5.63 9.36
CA LEU A 88 -12.57 4.56 9.39
C LEU A 88 -12.62 3.77 10.70
N VAL A 89 -12.70 4.45 11.84
CA VAL A 89 -12.82 3.79 13.15
C VAL A 89 -14.08 2.93 13.22
N ASN A 90 -15.23 3.47 12.81
CA ASN A 90 -16.49 2.73 12.81
C ASN A 90 -16.46 1.52 11.85
N HIS A 91 -15.83 1.68 10.68
CA HIS A 91 -15.68 0.58 9.74
C HIS A 91 -14.81 -0.54 10.33
N ILE A 92 -13.69 -0.20 10.98
CA ILE A 92 -12.86 -1.19 11.69
C ILE A 92 -13.65 -1.87 12.80
N LEU A 93 -14.40 -1.10 13.61
CA LEU A 93 -15.22 -1.63 14.70
C LEU A 93 -16.31 -2.60 14.22
N SER A 94 -16.87 -2.41 13.01
CA SER A 94 -17.87 -3.33 12.47
C SER A 94 -17.36 -4.77 12.25
N PHE A 95 -16.05 -4.95 12.12
CA PHE A 95 -15.44 -6.29 12.04
C PHE A 95 -15.35 -6.99 13.40
N LEU A 96 -15.48 -6.26 14.52
CA LEU A 96 -15.37 -6.84 15.87
C LEU A 96 -16.51 -7.85 16.13
N ASP A 97 -17.72 -7.55 15.68
CA ASP A 97 -18.89 -8.43 15.83
C ASP A 97 -18.76 -9.72 15.01
N THR A 98 -17.92 -9.71 13.97
CA THR A 98 -17.71 -10.83 13.04
C THR A 98 -16.25 -11.29 13.01
N ASP A 99 -15.52 -11.09 14.13
CA ASP A 99 -14.10 -11.39 14.20
C ASP A 99 -13.83 -12.87 13.95
N THR A 100 -12.98 -13.16 12.97
CA THR A 100 -12.66 -14.53 12.53
C THR A 100 -12.11 -15.40 13.66
N VAL A 101 -11.40 -14.81 14.64
CA VAL A 101 -10.86 -15.55 15.79
C VAL A 101 -11.98 -16.12 16.68
N LEU A 102 -13.16 -15.51 16.66
CA LEU A 102 -14.32 -15.95 17.43
C LEU A 102 -15.12 -17.08 16.76
N PHE A 103 -14.85 -17.38 15.48
CA PHE A 103 -15.50 -18.46 14.73
C PHE A 103 -14.51 -19.57 14.39
N HIS A 104 -14.44 -20.58 15.24
CA HIS A 104 -13.63 -21.77 14.99
C HIS A 104 -14.47 -22.92 14.44
N SER A 105 -13.86 -23.79 13.62
CA SER A 105 -14.49 -25.04 13.25
C SER A 105 -14.50 -26.01 14.44
N TYR A 106 -15.58 -26.78 14.58
CA TYR A 106 -15.59 -27.91 15.50
C TYR A 106 -15.04 -29.14 14.78
N VAL A 107 -13.96 -29.71 15.28
CA VAL A 107 -13.47 -31.01 14.79
C VAL A 107 -14.18 -32.10 15.59
N SER A 108 -15.13 -32.78 14.94
CA SER A 108 -15.73 -34.00 15.50
C SER A 108 -14.67 -35.10 15.47
N ILE A 109 -14.13 -35.44 16.64
CA ILE A 109 -13.34 -36.65 16.80
C ILE A 109 -14.32 -37.81 16.67
N HIS A 110 -14.36 -38.48 15.52
CA HIS A 110 -15.05 -39.75 15.41
C HIS A 110 -14.45 -40.70 16.44
N GLN A 111 -15.23 -41.01 17.48
CA GLN A 111 -15.00 -42.12 18.39
C GLN A 111 -15.04 -43.41 17.56
N ASN A 112 -13.85 -43.88 17.15
CA ASN A 112 -13.64 -45.28 16.78
C ASN A 112 -13.83 -46.11 18.05
N ASN A 113 -15.08 -46.48 18.34
CA ASN A 113 -15.39 -47.57 19.26
C ASN A 113 -15.16 -48.89 18.52
N ILE A 114 -14.11 -49.59 18.97
CA ILE A 114 -13.93 -51.04 19.17
C ILE A 114 -14.72 -51.96 18.23
#